data_AF-A0A7Y4Y210-F1
#
_entry.id   AF-A0A7Y4Y210-F1
#
_cell.length_a   1.000
_cell.length_b   1.000
_cell.length_c   1.000
_cell.angle_alpha   90.00
_cell.angle_beta   90.00
_cell.angle_gamma   90.00
#
_symmetry.space_group_name_H-M   'P 1'
#
loop_
_entity.id
_entity.type
_entity.pdbx_description
1 polymer ?
#
loop_
_entity_poly.entity_id
_entity_poly.type
_entity_poly.pdbx_seq_one_letter_code
_entity_poly.pdbx_strand_id
1 'polypeptide(L)'
;MRILLSTAFAAAMLLSCPTFADDAIVIESTPAQIRTAQSEQRQAIERKSGNYSHFTDDERKTIFAKQDEVLRLIDGKQTVEELGPDGKIALANALASVDAAVTRAEDNRLICERVKPVGSNRPQNKCISVGERRRQRDAAQRQGLRATN
;
A
#
# COMPACT_ATOMS: atom_id res chain seq x y z
N MET A 1 -31.04 46.58 43.78
CA MET A 1 -30.93 46.55 42.29
C MET A 1 -29.43 46.65 41.99
N ARG A 2 -28.78 45.60 41.43
CA ARG A 2 -28.24 45.54 40.04
C ARG A 2 -27.47 46.82 39.63
N ILE A 3 -26.25 46.83 39.08
CA ILE A 3 -25.30 45.78 38.60
C ILE A 3 -23.96 46.52 38.29
N LEU A 4 -22.71 46.01 38.36
CA LEU A 4 -22.00 44.85 38.96
C LEU A 4 -21.07 45.38 40.09
N LEU A 5 -20.06 44.75 40.74
CA LEU A 5 -19.18 43.58 40.54
C LEU A 5 -17.99 43.73 39.55
N SER A 6 -16.85 43.10 39.86
CA SER A 6 -15.50 43.31 39.27
C SER A 6 -14.95 42.10 38.52
N THR A 7 -14.20 42.30 37.43
CA THR A 7 -13.45 41.24 36.72
C THR A 7 -12.07 41.72 36.24
N ALA A 8 -11.08 41.74 37.14
CA ALA A 8 -9.68 41.87 36.77
C ALA A 8 -9.17 40.51 36.23
N PHE A 9 -9.34 40.26 34.94
CA PHE A 9 -9.00 38.98 34.30
C PHE A 9 -7.48 38.88 34.05
N ALA A 10 -6.74 38.48 35.08
CA ALA A 10 -5.29 38.28 35.00
C ALA A 10 -4.92 37.18 33.98
N ALA A 11 -3.84 37.40 33.24
CA ALA A 11 -3.42 36.51 32.15
C ALA A 11 -2.98 35.13 32.66
N ALA A 12 -3.73 34.08 32.30
CA ALA A 12 -3.28 32.70 32.43
C ALA A 12 -2.35 32.33 31.27
N MET A 13 -1.18 31.75 31.59
CA MET A 13 -0.17 31.35 30.60
C MET A 13 -0.70 30.32 29.60
N LEU A 14 -0.38 30.54 28.31
CA LEU A 14 -0.46 29.52 27.28
C LEU A 14 0.60 28.44 27.54
N LEU A 15 0.18 27.27 28.06
CA LEU A 15 1.01 26.06 27.96
C LEU A 15 0.99 25.56 26.51
N SER A 16 1.88 26.12 25.69
CA SER A 16 2.26 25.51 24.42
C SER A 16 3.08 24.26 24.69
N CYS A 17 2.45 23.08 24.76
CA CYS A 17 3.18 21.82 24.67
C CYS A 17 3.85 21.75 23.29
N PRO A 18 5.20 21.66 23.20
CA PRO A 18 5.84 21.34 21.94
C PRO A 18 5.55 19.87 21.63
N THR A 19 4.59 19.63 20.73
CA THR A 19 4.40 18.32 20.12
C THR A 19 5.58 18.05 19.18
N PHE A 20 6.69 17.59 19.74
CA PHE A 20 7.78 17.02 18.96
C PHE A 20 7.23 15.79 18.24
N ALA A 21 6.96 15.95 16.94
CA ALA A 21 6.67 14.85 16.05
C ALA A 21 7.97 14.09 15.80
N ASP A 22 8.23 13.08 16.63
CA ASP A 22 9.29 12.11 16.39
C ASP A 22 8.84 11.23 15.20
N ASP A 23 9.41 11.48 14.02
CA ASP A 23 9.04 10.86 12.73
C ASP A 23 9.60 9.43 12.62
N ALA A 24 9.48 8.68 13.72
CA ALA A 24 10.03 7.36 13.89
C ALA A 24 9.19 6.33 13.13
N ILE A 25 9.82 5.60 12.21
CA ILE A 25 9.14 4.52 11.46
C ILE A 25 8.74 3.40 12.42
N VAL A 26 7.46 3.36 12.76
CA VAL A 26 6.82 2.30 13.53
C VAL A 26 6.61 1.09 12.63
N ILE A 27 7.21 -0.04 12.98
CA ILE A 27 6.95 -1.35 12.39
C ILE A 27 6.40 -2.22 13.54
N GLU A 28 5.09 -2.43 13.54
CA GLU A 28 4.38 -3.12 14.63
C GLU A 28 4.69 -4.63 14.69
N SER A 29 5.21 -5.19 13.60
CA SER A 29 5.55 -6.62 13.47
C SER A 29 6.99 -6.91 13.85
N THR A 30 7.18 -7.90 14.73
CA THR A 30 8.51 -8.44 15.06
C THR A 30 9.16 -9.14 13.85
N PRO A 31 10.50 -9.25 13.80
CA PRO A 31 11.21 -10.09 12.82
C PRO A 31 10.65 -11.51 12.68
N ALA A 32 10.24 -12.14 13.78
CA ALA A 32 9.63 -13.48 13.75
C ALA A 32 8.28 -13.49 13.01
N GLN A 33 7.39 -12.54 13.30
CA GLN A 33 6.10 -12.39 12.61
C GLN A 33 6.29 -12.08 11.12
N ILE A 34 7.28 -11.24 10.77
CA ILE A 34 7.62 -10.93 9.37
C ILE A 34 8.08 -12.20 8.64
N ARG A 35 8.97 -13.01 9.24
CA ARG A 35 9.40 -14.30 8.63
C ARG A 35 8.22 -15.26 8.39
N THR A 36 7.31 -15.38 9.36
CA THR A 36 6.09 -16.20 9.22
C THR A 36 5.22 -15.70 8.06
N ALA A 37 4.87 -14.41 8.04
CA ALA A 37 4.02 -13.84 6.99
C ALA A 37 4.64 -13.98 5.59
N GLN A 38 5.95 -13.75 5.44
CA GLN A 38 6.64 -13.94 4.16
C GLN A 38 6.66 -15.41 3.71
N SER A 39 6.82 -16.36 4.64
CA SER A 39 6.75 -17.81 4.37
C SER A 39 5.35 -18.26 3.95
N GLU A 40 4.31 -17.85 4.68
CA GLU A 40 2.91 -18.17 4.38
C GLU A 40 2.49 -17.62 3.01
N GLN A 41 2.82 -16.35 2.73
CA GLN A 41 2.57 -15.71 1.44
C GLN A 41 3.35 -16.43 0.31
N ARG A 42 4.61 -16.80 0.53
CA ARG A 42 5.40 -17.56 -0.46
C ARG A 42 4.72 -18.89 -0.79
N GLN A 43 4.39 -19.69 0.21
CA GLN A 43 3.72 -20.98 0.00
C GLN A 43 2.38 -20.83 -0.72
N ALA A 44 1.60 -19.79 -0.41
CA ALA A 44 0.34 -19.53 -1.10
C ALA A 44 0.54 -19.19 -2.59
N ILE A 45 1.59 -18.43 -2.93
CA ILE A 45 1.98 -18.12 -4.31
C ILE A 45 2.58 -19.34 -5.02
N GLU A 46 3.36 -20.17 -4.35
CA GLU A 46 3.96 -21.41 -4.89
C GLU A 46 2.90 -22.46 -5.26
N ARG A 47 1.80 -22.54 -4.50
CA ARG A 47 0.65 -23.42 -4.79
C ARG A 47 -0.12 -23.06 -6.08
N LYS A 48 0.24 -21.96 -6.76
CA LYS A 48 -0.36 -21.44 -8.01
C LYS A 48 -1.90 -21.49 -8.07
N SER A 49 -2.57 -21.29 -6.95
CA SER A 49 -4.02 -21.50 -6.79
C SER A 49 -4.69 -20.35 -6.02
N GLY A 50 -6.02 -20.35 -5.97
CA GLY A 50 -6.80 -19.24 -5.39
C GLY A 50 -6.50 -17.91 -6.08
N ASN A 51 -6.34 -16.85 -5.28
CA ASN A 51 -6.05 -15.50 -5.77
C ASN A 51 -4.80 -15.49 -6.68
N TYR A 52 -3.70 -16.13 -6.24
CA TYR A 52 -2.41 -16.16 -6.92
C TYR A 52 -2.36 -17.08 -8.15
N SER A 53 -3.49 -17.63 -8.61
CA SER A 53 -3.55 -18.50 -9.79
C SER A 53 -3.14 -17.81 -11.09
N HIS A 54 -3.41 -16.51 -11.22
CA HIS A 54 -3.19 -15.75 -12.45
C HIS A 54 -1.79 -15.15 -12.62
N PHE A 55 -0.93 -15.20 -11.60
CA PHE A 55 0.45 -14.67 -11.69
C PHE A 55 1.30 -15.50 -12.66
N THR A 56 2.06 -14.83 -13.51
CA THR A 56 3.10 -15.45 -14.34
C THR A 56 4.28 -15.90 -13.48
N ASP A 57 5.08 -16.84 -13.99
CA ASP A 57 6.24 -17.35 -13.23
C ASP A 57 7.34 -16.30 -13.05
N ASP A 58 7.42 -15.27 -13.91
CA ASP A 58 8.35 -14.15 -13.74
C ASP A 58 7.86 -13.13 -12.69
N GLU A 59 6.54 -12.93 -12.55
CA GLU A 59 5.98 -12.17 -11.42
C GLU A 59 6.23 -12.90 -10.09
N ARG A 60 6.07 -14.24 -10.06
CA ARG A 60 6.40 -15.04 -8.86
C ARG A 60 7.87 -14.90 -8.48
N LYS A 61 8.80 -15.07 -9.43
CA LYS A 61 10.25 -14.83 -9.22
C LYS A 61 10.53 -13.42 -8.69
N THR A 62 9.88 -12.40 -9.28
CA THR A 62 10.05 -10.99 -8.89
C THR A 62 9.58 -10.73 -7.46
N ILE A 63 8.44 -11.30 -7.05
CA ILE A 63 7.94 -11.22 -5.68
C ILE A 63 8.92 -11.93 -4.74
N PHE A 64 9.33 -13.18 -5.05
CA PHE A 64 10.23 -13.97 -4.21
C PHE A 64 11.57 -13.26 -3.96
N ALA A 65 12.20 -12.72 -5.00
CA ALA A 65 13.45 -11.95 -4.86
C ALA A 65 13.30 -10.72 -3.93
N LYS A 66 12.12 -10.10 -3.87
CA LYS A 66 11.83 -9.01 -2.93
C LYS A 66 11.52 -9.49 -1.51
N GLN A 67 10.94 -10.67 -1.34
CA GLN A 67 10.84 -11.29 -0.01
C GLN A 67 12.22 -11.72 0.51
N ASP A 68 13.10 -12.22 -0.35
CA ASP A 68 14.48 -12.60 0.03
C ASP A 68 15.27 -11.37 0.51
N GLU A 69 15.04 -10.20 -0.10
CA GLU A 69 15.58 -8.91 0.36
C GLU A 69 15.08 -8.52 1.77
N VAL A 70 13.79 -8.69 2.05
CA VAL A 70 13.20 -8.51 3.40
C VAL A 70 13.83 -9.47 4.41
N LEU A 71 13.89 -10.76 4.09
CA LEU A 71 14.40 -11.82 4.97
C LEU A 71 15.88 -11.61 5.32
N ARG A 72 16.68 -11.12 4.37
CA ARG A 72 18.09 -10.77 4.57
C ARG A 72 18.29 -9.56 5.50
N LEU A 73 17.39 -8.56 5.45
CA LEU A 73 17.50 -7.37 6.31
C LEU A 73 17.26 -7.71 7.78
N ILE A 74 16.32 -8.61 8.07
CA ILE A 74 15.98 -9.07 9.43
C ILE A 74 16.83 -10.25 9.89
N ASP A 75 17.97 -10.55 9.25
CA ASP A 75 18.70 -11.77 9.56
C ASP A 75 19.53 -11.71 10.86
N GLY A 76 19.47 -12.79 11.64
CA GLY A 76 19.92 -12.83 13.04
C GLY A 76 19.06 -12.05 14.05
N LYS A 77 18.19 -11.13 13.60
CA LYS A 77 17.46 -10.17 14.46
C LYS A 77 16.29 -10.80 15.22
N GLN A 78 16.13 -10.41 16.49
CA GLN A 78 14.99 -10.78 17.35
C GLN A 78 13.96 -9.65 17.45
N THR A 79 14.39 -8.38 17.54
CA THR A 79 13.50 -7.20 17.50
C THR A 79 13.83 -6.24 16.34
N VAL A 80 12.96 -5.26 16.10
CA VAL A 80 13.13 -4.27 15.02
C VAL A 80 14.16 -3.19 15.41
N GLU A 81 14.40 -2.99 16.71
CA GLU A 81 15.28 -1.97 17.28
C GLU A 81 16.74 -2.26 16.94
N GLU A 82 17.10 -3.54 16.87
CA GLU A 82 18.41 -4.04 16.45
C GLU A 82 18.81 -3.66 15.00
N LEU A 83 17.89 -3.10 14.22
CA LEU A 83 18.16 -2.59 12.86
C LEU A 83 18.68 -1.15 12.85
N GLY A 84 18.47 -0.39 13.93
CA GLY A 84 18.68 1.06 13.94
C GLY A 84 17.75 1.84 12.98
N PRO A 85 17.86 3.17 12.91
CA PRO A 85 16.98 4.01 12.08
C PRO A 85 17.05 3.65 10.59
N ASP A 86 18.25 3.57 10.02
CA ASP A 86 18.45 3.27 8.59
C ASP A 86 17.97 1.86 8.21
N GLY A 87 18.15 0.89 9.12
CA GLY A 87 17.64 -0.46 8.93
C GLY A 87 16.11 -0.56 9.03
N LYS A 88 15.46 0.28 9.86
CA LYS A 88 14.00 0.44 9.87
C LYS A 88 13.49 1.05 8.55
N ILE A 89 14.15 2.08 8.03
CA ILE A 89 13.87 2.66 6.71
C ILE A 89 14.01 1.59 5.60
N ALA A 90 15.12 0.84 5.60
CA ALA A 90 15.38 -0.21 4.62
C ALA A 90 14.33 -1.33 4.67
N LEU A 91 13.94 -1.78 5.87
CA LEU A 91 12.93 -2.81 6.06
C LEU A 91 11.54 -2.35 5.59
N ALA A 92 11.12 -1.13 5.94
CA ALA A 92 9.85 -0.56 5.48
C ALA A 92 9.79 -0.47 3.94
N ASN A 93 10.87 0.01 3.31
CA ASN A 93 10.98 0.09 1.85
C ASN A 93 11.02 -1.29 1.17
N ALA A 94 11.63 -2.30 1.79
CA ALA A 94 11.64 -3.66 1.27
C ALA A 94 10.25 -4.33 1.39
N LEU A 95 9.54 -4.14 2.51
CA LEU A 95 8.16 -4.61 2.68
C LEU A 95 7.21 -3.95 1.68
N ALA A 96 7.30 -2.62 1.50
CA ALA A 96 6.55 -1.90 0.48
C ALA A 96 6.91 -2.35 -0.95
N SER A 97 8.15 -2.78 -1.20
CA SER A 97 8.57 -3.36 -2.49
C SER A 97 7.96 -4.73 -2.76
N VAL A 98 7.70 -5.54 -1.72
CA VAL A 98 6.96 -6.81 -1.84
C VAL A 98 5.50 -6.55 -2.16
N ASP A 99 4.81 -5.67 -1.41
CA ASP A 99 3.42 -5.31 -1.71
C ASP A 99 3.28 -4.75 -3.13
N ALA A 100 4.12 -3.77 -3.50
CA ALA A 100 4.11 -3.20 -4.83
C ALA A 100 4.42 -4.21 -5.94
N ALA A 101 5.06 -5.36 -5.65
CA ALA A 101 5.21 -6.46 -6.61
C ALA A 101 3.94 -7.30 -6.73
N VAL A 102 3.30 -7.65 -5.62
CA VAL A 102 2.01 -8.37 -5.58
C VAL A 102 0.91 -7.54 -6.25
N THR A 103 0.76 -6.27 -5.87
CA THR A 103 -0.23 -5.33 -6.40
C THR A 103 -0.07 -5.12 -7.91
N ARG A 104 1.16 -5.12 -8.45
CA ARG A 104 1.40 -5.08 -9.91
C ARG A 104 0.94 -6.35 -10.63
N ALA A 105 1.16 -7.53 -10.05
CA ALA A 105 0.71 -8.79 -10.63
C ALA A 105 -0.83 -8.93 -10.60
N GLU A 106 -1.47 -8.47 -9.53
CA GLU A 106 -2.94 -8.32 -9.44
C GLU A 106 -3.48 -7.36 -10.51
N ASP A 107 -2.82 -6.21 -10.73
CA ASP A 107 -3.18 -5.23 -11.77
C ASP A 107 -3.01 -5.75 -13.21
N ASN A 108 -2.15 -6.75 -13.42
CA ASN A 108 -1.93 -7.39 -14.71
C ASN A 108 -3.01 -8.41 -15.07
N ARG A 109 -3.86 -8.85 -14.12
CA ARG A 109 -4.98 -9.76 -14.39
C ARG A 109 -5.87 -9.23 -15.51
N LEU A 110 -6.06 -10.04 -16.56
CA LEU A 110 -6.94 -9.70 -17.67
C LEU A 110 -8.42 -9.94 -17.32
N ILE A 111 -9.26 -8.98 -17.67
CA ILE A 111 -10.72 -9.11 -17.73
C ILE A 111 -11.11 -9.01 -19.21
N CYS A 112 -11.72 -10.07 -19.73
CA CYS A 112 -12.21 -10.15 -21.11
C CYS A 112 -13.74 -10.03 -21.15
N GLU A 113 -14.24 -8.91 -21.69
CA GLU A 113 -15.67 -8.63 -21.83
C GLU A 113 -16.08 -8.66 -23.30
N ARG A 114 -17.26 -9.21 -23.60
CA ARG A 114 -17.84 -9.17 -24.95
C ARG A 114 -18.67 -7.90 -25.10
N VAL A 115 -18.17 -6.97 -25.90
CA VAL A 115 -18.73 -5.63 -26.08
C VAL A 115 -19.27 -5.43 -27.50
N LYS A 116 -20.26 -4.56 -27.65
CA LYS A 116 -20.62 -3.96 -28.95
C LYS A 116 -20.01 -2.55 -28.99
N PRO A 117 -19.02 -2.27 -29.86
CA PRO A 117 -18.44 -0.94 -29.95
C PRO A 117 -19.44 0.04 -30.57
N VAL A 118 -19.41 1.31 -30.12
CA VAL A 118 -20.27 2.36 -30.69
C VAL A 118 -19.98 2.48 -32.19
N GLY A 119 -21.04 2.51 -33.01
CA GLY A 119 -20.95 2.49 -34.47
C GLY A 119 -20.93 1.09 -35.11
N SER A 120 -20.95 -0.02 -34.35
CA SER A 120 -21.11 -1.36 -34.93
C SER A 120 -21.95 -2.31 -34.08
N ASN A 121 -22.89 -3.00 -34.71
CA ASN A 121 -23.72 -4.02 -34.06
C ASN A 121 -22.97 -5.37 -33.88
N ARG A 122 -21.81 -5.55 -34.54
CA ARG A 122 -21.02 -6.80 -34.46
C ARG A 122 -20.30 -6.88 -33.11
N PRO A 123 -20.58 -7.89 -32.26
CA PRO A 123 -19.89 -8.05 -30.99
C PRO A 123 -18.40 -8.36 -31.20
N GLN A 124 -17.56 -7.83 -30.31
CA GLN A 124 -16.12 -8.08 -30.24
C GLN A 124 -15.74 -8.50 -28.81
N ASN A 125 -14.71 -9.33 -28.67
CA ASN A 125 -14.12 -9.61 -27.36
C ASN A 125 -13.06 -8.52 -27.08
N LYS A 126 -13.17 -7.78 -25.97
CA LYS A 126 -12.16 -6.81 -25.52
C LYS A 126 -11.59 -7.29 -24.18
N CYS A 127 -10.29 -7.61 -24.17
CA CYS A 127 -9.54 -7.87 -22.95
C CYS A 127 -8.77 -6.62 -22.51
N ILE A 128 -8.83 -6.29 -21.23
CA ILE A 128 -8.05 -5.21 -20.58
C ILE A 128 -7.56 -5.70 -19.22
N SER A 129 -6.44 -5.19 -18.72
CA SER A 129 -5.99 -5.53 -17.36
C SER A 129 -6.82 -4.80 -16.29
N VAL A 130 -6.82 -5.31 -15.05
CA VAL A 130 -7.46 -4.65 -13.89
C VAL A 130 -6.90 -3.23 -13.69
N GLY A 131 -5.57 -3.08 -13.70
CA GLY A 131 -4.92 -1.78 -13.56
C GLY A 131 -5.24 -0.82 -14.71
N GLU A 132 -5.36 -1.32 -15.94
CA GLU A 132 -5.79 -0.51 -17.08
C GLU A 132 -7.26 -0.08 -16.97
N ARG A 133 -8.14 -0.98 -16.49
CA ARG A 133 -9.54 -0.64 -16.20
C ARG A 133 -9.66 0.41 -15.10
N ARG A 134 -8.77 0.42 -14.10
CA ARG A 134 -8.70 1.47 -13.07
C ARG A 134 -8.27 2.80 -13.70
N ARG A 135 -7.13 2.84 -14.40
CA ARG A 135 -6.64 4.03 -15.10
C ARG A 135 -7.68 4.68 -16.03
N GLN A 136 -8.45 3.89 -16.77
CA GLN A 136 -9.51 4.40 -17.66
C GLN A 136 -10.67 5.07 -16.89
N ARG A 137 -11.04 4.56 -15.70
CA ARG A 137 -12.04 5.21 -14.82
C ARG A 137 -11.48 6.52 -14.25
N ASP A 138 -10.27 6.47 -13.71
CA ASP A 138 -9.60 7.62 -13.07
C ASP A 138 -9.41 8.78 -14.07
N ALA A 139 -9.04 8.45 -15.32
CA ALA A 139 -8.91 9.42 -16.41
C ALA A 139 -10.26 10.07 -16.77
N ALA A 140 -11.33 9.27 -16.90
CA ALA A 140 -12.67 9.77 -17.20
C ALA A 140 -13.20 10.68 -16.07
N GLN A 141 -12.99 10.31 -14.79
CA GLN A 141 -13.36 11.15 -13.66
C GLN A 141 -12.60 12.49 -13.65
N ARG A 142 -11.28 12.46 -13.88
CA ARG A 142 -10.45 13.67 -13.99
C ARG A 142 -10.83 14.57 -15.17
N GLN A 143 -11.34 14.01 -16.26
CA GLN A 143 -11.87 14.77 -17.39
C GLN A 143 -13.22 15.40 -17.05
N GLY A 144 -14.14 14.65 -16.43
CA GLY A 144 -15.44 15.18 -15.99
C GLY A 144 -15.30 16.37 -15.03
N LEU A 145 -14.43 16.26 -14.02
CA LEU A 145 -14.16 17.34 -13.06
C LEU A 145 -13.53 18.60 -13.69
N ARG A 146 -12.94 18.49 -14.88
CA ARG A 146 -12.39 19.62 -15.67
C ARG A 146 -13.41 20.24 -16.63
N ALA A 147 -14.56 19.60 -16.83
CA ALA A 147 -15.65 20.13 -17.65
C ALA A 147 -16.73 20.86 -16.82
N THR A 148 -16.56 20.88 -15.48
CA THR A 148 -17.47 21.48 -14.50
C THR A 148 -16.84 22.64 -13.72
N ASN A 149 -15.68 23.12 -14.15
CA ASN A 149 -14.96 24.30 -13.63
C ASN A 149 -14.53 25.18 -14.82
#